data_AF-A0A246AAN4-F1
#
_entry.id   AF-A0A246AAN4-F1
#
_cell.length_a   1.000
_cell.length_b   1.000
_cell.length_c   1.000
_cell.angle_alpha   90.00
_cell.angle_beta   90.00
_cell.angle_gamma   90.00
#
_symmetry.space_group_name_H-M   'P 1'
#
loop_
_entity.id
_entity.type
_entity.pdbx_description
1 polymer ?
#
loop_
_entity_poly.entity_id
_entity_poly.type
_entity_poly.pdbx_seq_one_letter_code
_entity_poly.pdbx_strand_id
1 'polypeptide(L)'
;MVKLISENPELLIYIDGKIHITVLGGIKLTGLDRLKVTLKLSLTGKSNTAYRHNLDLYNGIQTEQLIEKASEMLDVSTSETSQIINRLITELENYRAQRLEEMKPKQPEKRELSEAERRQAITFLKSANLLQRTKEAIKLSGLIGEETNSMIAYLTYTSRKRHVPLHLMCLGASGTGKTWLQEKVSELMPEEDKLEITTLSSNAFYYFGREELKHKLLLIEDLDGAESVLYPLRELQSKRKISKTVTLKDNKGNLKTVTLNVEGPVCVSGCTTPSWRTRIACER
;
A
#
# COMPACT_ATOMS: atom_id res chain seq x y z
N MET A 1 -34.94 -8.87 -7.81
CA MET A 1 -33.70 -8.73 -7.03
C MET A 1 -32.96 -7.55 -7.59
N VAL A 2 -32.70 -6.53 -6.76
CA VAL A 2 -31.83 -5.41 -7.10
C VAL A 2 -30.40 -5.89 -6.95
N LYS A 3 -29.58 -5.77 -7.98
CA LYS A 3 -28.17 -6.23 -7.91
C LYS A 3 -27.28 -5.39 -8.81
N LEU A 4 -26.20 -4.89 -8.24
CA LEU A 4 -25.03 -4.44 -8.99
C LEU A 4 -24.14 -5.65 -9.30
N ILE A 5 -23.85 -5.87 -10.57
CA ILE A 5 -22.96 -6.89 -11.09
C ILE A 5 -21.63 -6.20 -11.40
N SER A 6 -20.58 -6.59 -10.70
CA SER A 6 -19.27 -5.92 -10.68
C SER A 6 -18.10 -6.83 -11.08
N GLU A 7 -18.39 -7.91 -11.82
CA GLU A 7 -17.41 -8.88 -12.35
C GLU A 7 -16.35 -8.20 -13.24
N ASN A 8 -16.78 -7.21 -14.03
CA ASN A 8 -15.89 -6.36 -14.83
C ASN A 8 -15.84 -4.95 -14.23
N PRO A 9 -14.69 -4.49 -13.69
CA PRO A 9 -14.55 -3.15 -13.10
C PRO A 9 -14.85 -2.00 -14.08
N GLU A 10 -14.61 -2.22 -15.37
CA GLU A 10 -14.83 -1.23 -16.44
C GLU A 10 -16.27 -1.24 -16.96
N LEU A 11 -17.08 -2.21 -16.54
CA LEU A 11 -18.44 -2.40 -17.00
C LEU A 11 -19.35 -2.88 -15.86
N LEU A 12 -19.84 -1.95 -15.06
CA LEU A 12 -20.75 -2.26 -13.94
C LEU A 12 -22.19 -2.31 -14.46
N ILE A 13 -22.93 -3.35 -14.11
CA ILE A 13 -24.31 -3.55 -14.56
C ILE A 13 -25.24 -3.52 -13.36
N TYR A 14 -26.19 -2.60 -13.34
CA TYR A 14 -27.22 -2.48 -12.33
C TYR A 14 -28.58 -2.82 -12.92
N ILE A 15 -29.29 -3.74 -12.28
CA ILE A 15 -30.61 -4.20 -12.72
C ILE A 15 -31.61 -3.94 -11.60
N ASP A 16 -32.63 -3.14 -11.89
CA ASP A 16 -33.75 -2.85 -10.98
C ASP A 16 -35.07 -2.94 -11.77
N GLY A 17 -35.82 -4.01 -11.53
CA GLY A 17 -37.06 -4.30 -12.26
C GLY A 17 -36.85 -4.45 -13.76
N LYS A 18 -37.46 -3.55 -14.54
CA LYS A 18 -37.37 -3.53 -16.02
C LYS A 18 -36.24 -2.63 -16.53
N ILE A 19 -35.57 -1.87 -15.67
CA ILE A 19 -34.53 -0.93 -16.07
C ILE A 19 -33.16 -1.58 -15.86
N HIS A 20 -32.36 -1.56 -16.92
CA HIS A 20 -30.98 -2.01 -16.94
C HIS A 20 -30.08 -0.79 -17.15
N ILE A 21 -29.21 -0.53 -16.18
CA ILE A 21 -28.24 0.57 -16.23
C ILE A 21 -26.85 -0.03 -16.31
N THR A 22 -26.09 0.34 -17.34
CA THR A 22 -24.68 0.00 -17.47
C THR A 22 -23.83 1.23 -17.24
N VAL A 23 -22.88 1.13 -16.30
CA VAL A 23 -21.82 2.13 -16.10
C VAL A 23 -20.65 1.76 -17.00
N LEU A 24 -20.38 2.61 -18.00
CA LEU A 24 -19.32 2.42 -18.99
C LEU A 24 -18.03 3.08 -18.51
N GLY A 25 -16.92 2.34 -18.50
CA GLY A 25 -15.60 2.82 -18.06
C GLY A 25 -15.42 2.86 -16.55
N GLY A 26 -16.24 2.09 -15.82
CA GLY A 26 -16.19 1.99 -14.35
C GLY A 26 -16.43 3.32 -13.63
N ILE A 27 -15.93 3.39 -12.39
CA ILE A 27 -15.95 4.60 -11.56
C ILE A 27 -14.55 4.86 -10.99
N LYS A 28 -14.22 6.14 -10.78
CA LYS A 28 -12.99 6.49 -10.07
C LYS A 28 -13.11 6.12 -8.59
N LEU A 29 -12.09 5.43 -8.09
CA LEU A 29 -11.99 5.06 -6.67
C LEU A 29 -11.44 6.19 -5.79
N THR A 30 -10.76 7.17 -6.40
CA THR A 30 -10.21 8.36 -5.75
C THR A 30 -11.04 9.61 -6.05
N GLY A 31 -10.97 10.63 -5.18
CA GLY A 31 -11.78 11.85 -5.32
C GLY A 31 -13.24 11.62 -4.91
N LEU A 32 -13.46 11.41 -3.60
CA LEU A 32 -14.75 11.02 -3.02
C LEU A 32 -15.84 12.10 -3.12
N ASP A 33 -15.47 13.33 -3.50
CA ASP A 33 -16.36 14.47 -3.69
C ASP A 33 -17.15 14.43 -5.01
N ARG A 34 -16.83 13.51 -5.92
CA ARG A 34 -17.45 13.40 -7.24
C ARG A 34 -17.74 11.94 -7.60
N LEU A 35 -18.77 11.74 -8.43
CA LEU A 35 -19.12 10.44 -8.98
C LEU A 35 -19.41 10.57 -10.47
N LYS A 36 -18.34 10.85 -11.24
CA LYS A 36 -18.41 10.96 -12.70
C LYS A 36 -18.55 9.59 -13.35
N VAL A 37 -19.58 9.44 -14.17
CA VAL A 37 -19.94 8.19 -14.83
C VAL A 37 -20.44 8.43 -16.24
N THR A 38 -20.36 7.41 -17.08
CA THR A 38 -21.13 7.34 -18.33
C THR A 38 -22.16 6.23 -18.18
N LEU A 39 -23.44 6.59 -18.14
CA LEU A 39 -24.54 5.64 -17.99
C LEU A 39 -25.15 5.29 -19.34
N LYS A 40 -25.51 4.02 -19.52
CA LYS A 40 -26.39 3.52 -20.56
C LYS A 40 -27.62 2.91 -19.90
N LEU A 41 -28.78 3.52 -20.07
CA LEU A 41 -30.05 3.04 -19.54
C LEU A 41 -30.85 2.37 -20.65
N SER A 42 -31.46 1.23 -20.36
CA SER A 42 -32.28 0.45 -21.30
C SER A 42 -33.36 -0.33 -20.58
N LEU A 43 -34.42 -0.70 -21.30
CA LEU A 43 -35.47 -1.57 -20.76
C LEU A 43 -35.21 -3.04 -21.11
N THR A 44 -35.50 -3.93 -20.17
CA THR A 44 -35.46 -5.39 -20.38
C THR A 44 -36.38 -5.77 -21.53
N GLY A 45 -35.85 -6.44 -22.55
CA GLY A 45 -36.62 -6.91 -23.71
C GLY A 45 -36.83 -5.89 -24.84
N LYS A 46 -36.44 -4.61 -24.67
CA LYS A 46 -36.42 -3.61 -25.76
C LYS A 46 -34.98 -3.22 -26.09
N SER A 47 -34.37 -3.92 -27.04
CA SER A 47 -32.96 -3.69 -27.43
C SER A 47 -32.69 -2.36 -28.14
N ASN A 48 -33.72 -1.68 -28.67
CA ASN A 48 -33.53 -0.56 -29.59
C ASN A 48 -33.63 0.83 -28.94
N THR A 49 -34.03 0.93 -27.68
CA THR A 49 -34.15 2.19 -26.93
C THR A 49 -33.16 2.20 -25.77
N ALA A 50 -31.99 2.77 -26.00
CA ALA A 50 -30.97 2.96 -24.98
C ALA A 50 -30.56 4.43 -24.89
N TYR A 51 -30.76 5.04 -23.72
CA TYR A 51 -30.34 6.39 -23.43
C TYR A 51 -28.93 6.39 -22.85
N ARG A 52 -28.03 7.23 -23.38
CA ARG A 52 -26.64 7.34 -22.92
C ARG A 52 -26.34 8.75 -22.48
N HIS A 53 -25.72 8.89 -21.31
CA HIS A 53 -25.37 10.20 -20.78
C HIS A 53 -24.11 10.14 -19.90
N ASN A 54 -23.27 11.17 -20.02
CA ASN A 54 -22.10 11.37 -19.16
C ASN A 54 -22.42 12.50 -18.18
N LEU A 55 -22.26 12.22 -16.88
CA LEU A 55 -22.59 13.16 -15.82
C LEU A 55 -21.80 12.87 -14.54
N ASP A 56 -21.89 13.81 -13.61
CA ASP A 56 -21.53 13.61 -12.20
C ASP A 56 -22.80 13.32 -11.39
N LEU A 57 -22.94 12.11 -10.84
CA LEU A 57 -24.11 11.69 -10.08
C LEU A 57 -24.29 12.45 -8.75
N TYR A 58 -23.27 13.17 -8.29
CA TYR A 58 -23.38 14.06 -7.13
C TYR A 58 -23.80 15.48 -7.50
N ASN A 59 -23.90 15.79 -8.79
CA ASN A 59 -24.45 17.06 -9.25
C ASN A 59 -25.97 16.94 -9.41
N GLY A 60 -26.72 17.56 -8.49
CA GLY A 60 -28.18 17.51 -8.47
C GLY A 60 -28.83 17.96 -9.79
N ILE A 61 -28.31 19.03 -10.41
CA ILE A 61 -28.86 19.56 -11.68
C ILE A 61 -28.68 18.55 -12.82
N GLN A 62 -27.50 17.94 -12.93
CA GLN A 62 -27.24 16.94 -13.97
C GLN A 62 -28.05 15.65 -13.74
N THR A 63 -28.24 15.29 -12.47
CA THR A 63 -29.00 14.10 -12.08
C THR A 63 -30.49 14.28 -12.36
N GLU A 64 -31.05 15.46 -12.09
CA GLU A 64 -32.43 15.82 -12.44
C GLU A 64 -32.66 15.78 -13.95
N GLN A 65 -31.77 16.38 -14.75
CA GLN A 65 -31.81 16.32 -16.21
C GLN A 65 -31.72 14.89 -16.76
N LEU A 66 -30.90 14.04 -16.14
CA LEU A 66 -30.82 12.62 -16.48
C LEU A 66 -32.16 11.93 -16.21
N ILE A 67 -32.74 12.15 -15.02
CA ILE A 67 -33.99 11.52 -14.60
C ILE A 67 -35.13 11.92 -15.54
N GLU A 68 -35.29 13.20 -15.86
CA GLU A 68 -36.33 13.69 -16.79
C GLU A 68 -36.19 13.04 -18.17
N LYS A 69 -35.02 13.17 -18.80
CA LYS A 69 -34.79 12.65 -20.16
C LYS A 69 -34.86 11.13 -20.24
N ALA A 70 -34.38 10.43 -19.21
CA ALA A 70 -34.45 8.98 -19.16
C ALA A 70 -35.90 8.50 -18.98
N SER A 71 -36.69 9.19 -18.16
CA SER A 71 -38.11 8.87 -17.94
C SER A 71 -38.93 9.03 -19.22
N GLU A 72 -38.70 10.13 -19.96
CA GLU A 72 -39.33 10.38 -21.26
C GLU A 72 -38.94 9.31 -22.31
N MET A 73 -37.63 9.06 -22.47
CA MET A 73 -37.13 8.15 -23.51
C MET A 73 -37.46 6.67 -23.25
N LEU A 74 -37.59 6.29 -21.97
CA LEU A 74 -37.90 4.92 -21.58
C LEU A 74 -39.39 4.70 -21.30
N ASP A 75 -40.22 5.75 -21.33
CA ASP A 75 -41.65 5.69 -21.00
C ASP A 75 -41.88 5.11 -19.59
N VAL A 76 -41.14 5.66 -18.61
CA VAL A 76 -41.18 5.27 -17.19
C VAL A 76 -41.43 6.52 -16.34
N SER A 77 -42.12 6.38 -15.20
CA SER A 77 -42.42 7.53 -14.35
C SER A 77 -41.15 8.16 -13.76
N THR A 78 -41.13 9.49 -13.68
CA THR A 78 -40.02 10.28 -13.08
C THR A 78 -39.72 9.84 -11.64
N SER A 79 -40.75 9.50 -10.87
CA SER A 79 -40.60 9.02 -9.49
C SER A 79 -39.86 7.67 -9.43
N GLU A 80 -40.22 6.73 -10.30
CA GLU A 80 -39.58 5.42 -10.39
C GLU A 80 -38.12 5.56 -10.85
N THR A 81 -37.85 6.32 -11.92
CA THR A 81 -36.49 6.59 -12.39
C THR A 81 -35.63 7.23 -11.30
N SER A 82 -36.18 8.20 -10.56
CA SER A 82 -35.48 8.86 -9.45
C SER A 82 -35.11 7.88 -8.33
N GLN A 83 -36.03 6.99 -7.94
CA GLN A 83 -35.72 5.96 -6.94
C GLN A 83 -34.64 4.99 -7.40
N ILE A 84 -34.67 4.59 -8.67
CA ILE A 84 -33.67 3.68 -9.27
C ILE A 84 -32.29 4.33 -9.31
N ILE A 85 -32.21 5.60 -9.73
CA ILE A 85 -30.94 6.35 -9.77
C ILE A 85 -30.36 6.52 -8.36
N ASN A 86 -31.19 6.83 -7.36
CA ASN A 86 -30.72 6.95 -5.98
C ASN A 86 -30.16 5.62 -5.44
N ARG A 87 -30.83 4.49 -5.72
CA ARG A 87 -30.32 3.17 -5.33
C ARG A 87 -29.03 2.81 -6.08
N LEU A 88 -28.92 3.14 -7.37
CA LEU A 88 -27.68 2.98 -8.13
C LEU A 88 -26.53 3.74 -7.47
N ILE A 89 -26.76 4.99 -7.04
CA ILE A 89 -25.73 5.79 -6.34
C ILE A 89 -25.25 5.05 -5.09
N THR A 90 -26.17 4.57 -4.24
CA THR A 90 -25.82 3.80 -3.04
C THR A 90 -25.00 2.55 -3.37
N GLU A 91 -25.37 1.81 -4.41
CA GLU A 91 -24.62 0.61 -4.82
C GLU A 91 -23.22 0.94 -5.36
N LEU A 92 -23.08 2.04 -6.11
CA LEU A 92 -21.77 2.52 -6.59
C LEU A 92 -20.89 3.03 -5.45
N GLU A 93 -21.48 3.65 -4.44
CA GLU A 93 -20.78 4.07 -3.21
C GLU A 93 -20.28 2.86 -2.41
N ASN A 94 -21.13 1.85 -2.22
CA ASN A 94 -20.76 0.60 -1.56
C ASN A 94 -19.64 -0.13 -2.32
N TYR A 95 -19.77 -0.23 -3.65
CA TYR A 95 -18.73 -0.81 -4.50
C TYR A 95 -17.40 -0.04 -4.38
N ARG A 96 -17.44 1.30 -4.40
CA ARG A 96 -16.25 2.14 -4.21
C ARG A 96 -15.60 1.93 -2.85
N ALA A 97 -16.40 1.87 -1.79
CA ALA A 97 -15.92 1.64 -0.43
C ALA A 97 -15.27 0.26 -0.29
N GLN A 98 -15.91 -0.79 -0.81
CA GLN A 98 -15.36 -2.15 -0.79
C GLN A 98 -14.02 -2.23 -1.55
N ARG A 99 -13.95 -1.67 -2.76
CA ARG A 99 -12.71 -1.66 -3.55
C ARG A 99 -11.59 -0.88 -2.88
N LEU A 100 -11.92 0.22 -2.21
CA LEU A 100 -10.94 0.99 -1.45
C LEU A 100 -10.41 0.20 -0.24
N GLU A 101 -11.26 -0.58 0.43
CA GLU A 101 -10.85 -1.48 1.52
C GLU A 101 -9.97 -2.63 1.02
N GLU A 102 -10.32 -3.23 -0.12
CA GLU A 102 -9.52 -4.29 -0.78
C GLU A 102 -8.15 -3.78 -1.25
N MET A 103 -8.07 -2.51 -1.64
CA MET A 103 -6.82 -1.86 -2.02
C MET A 103 -5.95 -1.44 -0.84
N LYS A 104 -6.48 -1.43 0.40
CA LYS A 104 -5.61 -1.26 1.56
C LYS A 104 -4.69 -2.47 1.61
N PRO A 105 -3.36 -2.28 1.70
CA PRO A 105 -2.46 -3.40 1.87
C PRO A 105 -2.91 -4.15 3.13
N LYS A 106 -3.30 -5.42 2.97
CA LYS A 106 -3.56 -6.29 4.12
C LYS A 106 -2.30 -6.25 4.97
N GLN A 107 -2.40 -5.72 6.19
CA GLN A 107 -1.26 -5.76 7.09
C GLN A 107 -0.93 -7.25 7.27
N PRO A 108 0.31 -7.69 6.98
CA PRO A 108 0.71 -9.06 7.21
C PRO A 108 0.32 -9.45 8.64
N GLU A 109 -0.43 -10.54 8.78
CA GLU A 109 -0.89 -11.02 10.08
C GLU A 109 0.34 -11.28 10.95
N LYS A 110 0.37 -10.67 12.14
CA LYS A 110 1.43 -10.90 13.10
C LYS A 110 1.40 -12.37 13.50
N ARG A 111 2.48 -13.09 13.24
CA ARG A 111 2.59 -14.48 13.67
C ARG A 111 2.72 -14.51 15.19
N GLU A 112 1.72 -15.06 15.86
CA GLU A 112 1.80 -15.34 17.29
C GLU A 112 2.46 -16.70 17.53
N LEU A 113 3.50 -16.72 18.37
CA LEU A 113 4.16 -17.97 18.77
C LEU A 113 3.31 -18.68 19.83
N SER A 114 3.14 -19.99 19.68
CA SER A 114 2.59 -20.83 20.74
C SER A 114 3.50 -20.81 21.98
N GLU A 115 2.95 -21.19 23.14
CA GLU A 115 3.75 -21.27 24.37
C GLU A 115 4.92 -22.25 24.27
N ALA A 116 4.77 -23.32 23.49
CA ALA A 116 5.81 -24.31 23.26
C ALA A 116 6.95 -23.72 22.41
N GLU A 117 6.62 -23.07 21.28
CA GLU A 117 7.60 -22.37 20.43
C GLU A 117 8.30 -21.25 21.20
N ARG A 118 7.56 -20.47 21.98
CA ARG A 118 8.13 -19.40 22.82
C ARG A 118 9.12 -19.95 23.85
N ARG A 119 8.79 -21.07 24.51
CA ARG A 119 9.71 -21.74 25.44
C ARG A 119 10.98 -22.22 24.75
N GLN A 120 10.86 -22.85 23.59
CA GLN A 120 12.02 -23.30 22.79
C GLN A 120 12.91 -22.11 22.37
N ALA A 121 12.30 -21.04 21.87
CA ALA A 121 13.01 -19.82 21.49
C ALA A 121 13.77 -19.19 22.67
N ILE A 122 13.12 -19.06 23.84
CA ILE A 122 13.77 -18.52 25.05
C ILE A 122 14.93 -19.42 25.51
N THR A 123 14.76 -20.74 25.47
CA THR A 123 15.83 -21.68 25.80
C THR A 123 17.03 -21.51 24.87
N PHE A 124 16.79 -21.37 23.56
CA PHE A 124 17.86 -21.07 22.60
C PHE A 124 18.55 -19.74 22.93
N LEU A 125 17.81 -18.67 23.17
CA LEU A 125 18.34 -17.34 23.47
C LEU A 125 19.15 -17.27 24.78
N LYS A 126 18.90 -18.18 25.73
CA LYS A 126 19.63 -18.28 27.00
C LYS A 126 20.84 -19.22 26.96
N SER A 127 21.04 -19.93 25.87
CA SER A 127 22.15 -20.90 25.76
C SER A 127 23.52 -20.20 25.69
N ALA A 128 24.55 -20.87 26.22
CA ALA A 128 25.92 -20.39 26.15
C ALA A 128 26.39 -20.28 24.69
N ASN A 129 27.34 -19.38 24.42
CA ASN A 129 27.89 -19.13 23.09
C ASN A 129 26.81 -18.76 22.05
N LEU A 130 25.79 -17.99 22.47
CA LEU A 130 24.65 -17.62 21.62
C LEU A 130 25.06 -17.12 20.23
N LEU A 131 26.06 -16.24 20.15
CA LEU A 131 26.53 -15.69 18.87
C LEU A 131 27.02 -16.79 17.92
N GLN A 132 27.77 -17.77 18.43
CA GLN A 132 28.27 -18.89 17.62
C GLN A 132 27.11 -19.78 17.16
N ARG A 133 26.16 -20.08 18.05
CA ARG A 133 24.97 -20.88 17.74
C ARG A 133 24.08 -20.20 16.70
N THR A 134 23.92 -18.88 16.78
CA THR A 134 23.19 -18.10 15.78
C THR A 134 23.90 -18.15 14.43
N LYS A 135 25.23 -18.01 14.38
CA LYS A 135 25.99 -18.17 13.12
C LYS A 135 25.77 -19.55 12.49
N GLU A 136 25.79 -20.61 13.29
CA GLU A 136 25.53 -21.97 12.83
C GLU A 136 24.09 -22.12 12.31
N ALA A 137 23.11 -21.55 12.99
CA ALA A 137 21.72 -21.55 12.52
C ALA A 137 21.54 -20.80 11.18
N ILE A 138 22.18 -19.64 11.02
CA ILE A 138 22.20 -18.89 9.76
C ILE A 138 22.87 -19.69 8.64
N LYS A 139 23.96 -20.40 8.95
CA LYS A 139 24.61 -21.28 7.97
C LYS A 139 23.68 -22.41 7.51
N LEU A 140 22.95 -23.02 8.45
CA LEU A 140 21.96 -24.06 8.16
C LEU A 140 20.78 -23.57 7.33
N SER A 141 20.49 -22.26 7.31
CA SER A 141 19.46 -21.68 6.44
C SER A 141 19.93 -21.47 4.98
N GLY A 142 21.16 -21.87 4.64
CA GLY A 142 21.67 -21.87 3.26
C GLY A 142 22.67 -20.75 2.93
N LEU A 143 23.09 -19.96 3.92
CA LEU A 143 24.03 -18.85 3.74
C LEU A 143 25.47 -19.29 4.09
N ILE A 144 26.22 -19.75 3.08
CA ILE A 144 27.56 -20.35 3.24
C ILE A 144 28.64 -19.37 2.77
N GLY A 145 29.73 -19.23 3.54
CA GLY A 145 30.91 -18.44 3.15
C GLY A 145 30.86 -16.94 3.50
N GLU A 146 29.73 -16.46 4.03
CA GLU A 146 29.51 -15.08 4.43
C GLU A 146 29.22 -14.96 5.95
N GLU A 147 29.68 -15.90 6.77
CA GLU A 147 29.22 -16.06 8.17
C GLU A 147 29.38 -14.79 9.02
N THR A 148 30.49 -14.07 8.83
CA THR A 148 30.75 -12.81 9.57
C THR A 148 29.81 -11.70 9.12
N ASN A 149 29.69 -11.50 7.81
CA ASN A 149 28.86 -10.46 7.21
C ASN A 149 27.37 -10.67 7.52
N SER A 150 26.94 -11.93 7.44
CA SER A 150 25.59 -12.36 7.81
C SER A 150 25.26 -12.07 9.27
N MET A 151 26.22 -12.32 10.17
CA MET A 151 26.04 -12.04 11.59
C MET A 151 25.95 -10.54 11.88
N ILE A 152 26.80 -9.73 11.22
CA ILE A 152 26.74 -8.27 11.32
C ILE A 152 25.37 -7.77 10.84
N ALA A 153 24.92 -8.21 9.67
CA ALA A 153 23.62 -7.85 9.12
C ALA A 153 22.46 -8.25 10.06
N TYR A 154 22.48 -9.48 10.60
CA TYR A 154 21.47 -9.96 11.52
C TYR A 154 21.39 -9.14 12.82
N LEU A 155 22.55 -8.81 13.42
CA LEU A 155 22.61 -7.96 14.61
C LEU A 155 22.13 -6.54 14.33
N THR A 156 22.48 -5.99 13.16
CA THR A 156 21.98 -4.69 12.71
C THR A 156 20.47 -4.70 12.51
N TYR A 157 19.90 -5.71 11.85
CA TYR A 157 18.46 -5.79 11.58
C TYR A 157 17.63 -6.01 12.85
N THR A 158 18.14 -6.77 13.81
CA THR A 158 17.49 -6.95 15.12
C THR A 158 17.54 -5.68 15.98
N SER A 159 18.50 -4.79 15.74
CA SER A 159 18.59 -3.50 16.43
C SER A 159 17.41 -2.56 16.13
N ARG A 160 16.58 -2.81 15.11
CA ARG A 160 15.37 -2.03 14.78
C ARG A 160 14.42 -1.84 15.96
N LYS A 161 14.43 -2.75 16.94
CA LYS A 161 13.62 -2.68 18.17
C LYS A 161 14.23 -1.78 19.26
N ARG A 162 15.44 -1.24 19.06
CA ARG A 162 16.10 -0.30 19.97
C ARG A 162 15.64 1.14 19.71
N HIS A 163 15.90 2.03 20.67
CA HIS A 163 15.63 3.47 20.53
C HIS A 163 16.53 4.17 19.51
N VAL A 164 17.72 3.63 19.29
CA VAL A 164 18.71 4.06 18.28
C VAL A 164 19.18 2.79 17.56
N PRO A 165 18.49 2.39 16.48
CA PRO A 165 18.91 1.27 15.65
C PRO A 165 20.23 1.55 14.94
N LEU A 166 20.87 0.48 14.51
CA LEU A 166 22.00 0.52 13.60
C LEU A 166 21.50 0.47 12.15
N HIS A 167 22.28 1.04 11.24
CA HIS A 167 22.03 1.01 9.80
C HIS A 167 23.13 0.23 9.09
N LEU A 168 22.79 -0.47 8.01
CA LEU A 168 23.70 -1.32 7.24
C LEU A 168 23.88 -0.77 5.83
N MET A 169 25.12 -0.64 5.38
CA MET A 169 25.42 -0.40 3.98
C MET A 169 26.33 -1.50 3.45
N CYS A 170 25.86 -2.19 2.42
CA CYS A 170 26.60 -3.22 1.70
C CYS A 170 27.28 -2.57 0.48
N LEU A 171 28.59 -2.38 0.57
CA LEU A 171 29.44 -1.84 -0.48
C LEU A 171 30.09 -2.98 -1.24
N GLY A 172 30.24 -2.89 -2.56
CA GLY A 172 31.09 -3.78 -3.36
C GLY A 172 30.74 -3.81 -4.84
N ALA A 173 31.58 -4.47 -5.64
CA ALA A 173 31.39 -4.55 -7.09
C ALA A 173 30.07 -5.25 -7.46
N SER A 174 29.53 -4.97 -8.64
CA SER A 174 28.34 -5.69 -9.13
C SER A 174 28.61 -7.20 -9.23
N GLY A 175 27.60 -8.02 -8.95
CA GLY A 175 27.71 -9.48 -8.98
C GLY A 175 28.40 -10.14 -7.77
N THR A 176 28.85 -9.39 -6.76
CA THR A 176 29.51 -9.96 -5.56
C THR A 176 28.53 -10.48 -4.48
N GLY A 177 27.26 -10.72 -4.82
CA GLY A 177 26.29 -11.31 -3.88
C GLY A 177 25.77 -10.40 -2.76
N LYS A 178 25.90 -9.07 -2.87
CA LYS A 178 25.46 -8.11 -1.82
C LYS A 178 23.95 -8.14 -1.58
N THR A 179 23.19 -8.03 -2.67
CA THR A 179 21.73 -8.10 -2.65
C THR A 179 21.28 -9.45 -2.11
N TRP A 180 21.91 -10.53 -2.57
CA TRP A 180 21.64 -11.89 -2.08
C TRP A 180 21.89 -12.04 -0.57
N LEU A 181 22.98 -11.50 -0.04
CA LEU A 181 23.25 -11.49 1.41
C LEU A 181 22.16 -10.70 2.16
N GLN A 182 21.82 -9.51 1.67
CA GLN A 182 20.79 -8.65 2.28
C GLN A 182 19.42 -9.34 2.32
N GLU A 183 18.98 -9.92 1.20
CA GLU A 183 17.73 -10.68 1.07
C GLU A 183 17.72 -11.90 1.99
N LYS A 184 18.78 -12.73 1.96
CA LYS A 184 18.81 -13.96 2.76
C LYS A 184 18.84 -13.69 4.25
N VAL A 185 19.54 -12.65 4.70
CA VAL A 185 19.52 -12.26 6.11
C VAL A 185 18.19 -11.59 6.48
N SER A 186 17.53 -10.91 5.54
CA SER A 186 16.21 -10.30 5.80
C SER A 186 15.12 -11.34 6.00
N GLU A 187 15.18 -12.51 5.33
CA GLU A 187 14.27 -13.65 5.56
C GLU A 187 14.23 -14.11 7.03
N LEU A 188 15.26 -13.79 7.83
CA LEU A 188 15.30 -14.09 9.26
C LEU A 188 14.48 -13.10 10.12
N MET A 189 13.94 -12.04 9.52
CA MET A 189 13.10 -11.04 10.16
C MET A 189 11.63 -11.33 9.86
N PRO A 190 10.69 -11.07 10.80
CA PRO A 190 9.26 -11.19 10.55
C PRO A 190 8.82 -10.34 9.35
N GLU A 191 7.97 -10.88 8.48
CA GLU A 191 7.48 -10.19 7.28
C GLU A 191 6.79 -8.87 7.60
N GLU A 192 6.05 -8.82 8.71
CA GLU A 192 5.36 -7.61 9.18
C GLU A 192 6.32 -6.49 9.62
N ASP A 193 7.56 -6.83 9.94
CA ASP A 193 8.58 -5.88 10.36
C ASP A 193 9.50 -5.46 9.19
N LYS A 194 9.28 -5.96 7.97
CA LYS A 194 10.06 -5.62 6.78
C LYS A 194 9.31 -4.66 5.87
N LEU A 195 10.08 -3.87 5.11
CA LEU A 195 9.60 -3.13 3.95
C LEU A 195 10.70 -3.16 2.88
N GLU A 196 10.43 -3.86 1.78
CA GLU A 196 11.31 -3.98 0.63
C GLU A 196 11.00 -2.88 -0.39
N ILE A 197 12.05 -2.14 -0.75
CA ILE A 197 11.96 -0.93 -1.56
C ILE A 197 12.89 -1.10 -2.76
N THR A 198 12.30 -1.45 -3.91
CA THR A 198 12.98 -1.43 -5.20
C THR A 198 12.97 -0.02 -5.79
N THR A 199 11.83 0.67 -5.72
CA THR A 199 11.69 2.07 -6.16
C THR A 199 10.70 2.82 -5.26
N LEU A 200 11.01 4.06 -4.92
CA LEU A 200 10.08 4.96 -4.23
C LEU A 200 10.19 6.36 -4.81
N SER A 201 9.05 7.02 -4.96
CA SER A 201 9.05 8.47 -5.21
C SER A 201 9.51 9.21 -3.96
N SER A 202 10.16 10.37 -4.15
CA SER A 202 10.63 11.25 -3.07
C SER A 202 9.57 11.59 -2.01
N ASN A 203 8.29 11.58 -2.40
CA ASN A 203 7.18 11.93 -1.52
C ASN A 203 6.53 10.74 -0.81
N ALA A 204 6.77 9.51 -1.25
CA ALA A 204 6.07 8.32 -0.75
C ALA A 204 6.22 8.16 0.76
N PHE A 205 7.41 8.47 1.29
CA PHE A 205 7.71 8.38 2.72
C PHE A 205 6.78 9.21 3.62
N TYR A 206 6.23 10.32 3.12
CA TYR A 206 5.35 11.18 3.92
C TYR A 206 3.90 10.70 3.95
N TYR A 207 3.53 9.72 3.12
CA TYR A 207 2.17 9.19 3.05
C TYR A 207 1.97 7.90 3.83
N PHE A 208 3.04 7.33 4.41
CA PHE A 208 2.89 6.28 5.40
C PHE A 208 2.13 6.78 6.64
N GLY A 209 1.45 5.87 7.31
CA GLY A 209 0.84 6.13 8.60
C GLY A 209 1.88 6.57 9.63
N ARG A 210 1.43 7.33 10.63
CA ARG A 210 2.31 7.98 11.62
C ARG A 210 3.31 7.04 12.27
N GLU A 211 2.88 5.85 12.69
CA GLU A 211 3.76 4.85 13.32
C GLU A 211 4.05 3.66 12.40
N GLU A 212 3.69 3.74 11.13
CA GLU A 212 3.73 2.59 10.21
C GLU A 212 5.17 2.11 9.97
N LEU A 213 6.15 3.02 9.96
CA LEU A 213 7.56 2.67 9.81
C LEU A 213 8.25 2.29 11.13
N LYS A 214 7.59 2.47 12.26
CA LYS A 214 8.20 2.28 13.58
C LYS A 214 8.63 0.84 13.77
N HIS A 215 9.90 0.65 14.11
CA HIS A 215 10.57 -0.64 14.27
C HIS A 215 10.61 -1.51 13.01
N LYS A 216 10.43 -0.93 11.81
CA LYS A 216 10.59 -1.65 10.55
C LYS A 216 12.04 -1.66 10.08
N LEU A 217 12.40 -2.72 9.37
CA LEU A 217 13.59 -2.85 8.56
C LEU A 217 13.25 -2.41 7.13
N LEU A 218 13.86 -1.32 6.68
CA LEU A 218 13.76 -0.80 5.31
C LEU A 218 14.91 -1.39 4.50
N LEU A 219 14.58 -2.18 3.49
CA LEU A 219 15.54 -2.82 2.58
C LEU A 219 15.51 -2.07 1.26
N ILE A 220 16.61 -1.40 0.92
CA ILE A 220 16.77 -0.65 -0.33
C ILE A 220 17.72 -1.45 -1.21
N GLU A 221 17.21 -1.94 -2.34
CA GLU A 221 17.98 -2.78 -3.27
C GLU A 221 19.11 -2.01 -3.93
N ASP A 222 18.83 -0.80 -4.44
CA ASP A 222 19.80 0.05 -5.11
C ASP A 222 19.72 1.46 -4.54
N LEU A 223 20.70 1.80 -3.71
CA LEU A 223 20.80 3.12 -3.12
C LEU A 223 21.24 4.19 -4.15
N ASP A 224 21.96 3.77 -5.20
CA ASP A 224 22.47 4.67 -6.25
C ASP A 224 21.31 5.17 -7.13
N GLY A 225 20.31 4.32 -7.38
CA GLY A 225 19.05 4.70 -8.04
C GLY A 225 18.05 5.45 -7.16
N ALA A 226 18.35 5.61 -5.86
CA ALA A 226 17.42 6.10 -4.84
C ALA A 226 17.73 7.53 -4.35
N GLU A 227 18.46 8.34 -5.13
CA GLU A 227 18.87 9.71 -4.74
C GLU A 227 17.72 10.55 -4.20
N SER A 228 16.56 10.45 -4.84
CA SER A 228 15.37 11.24 -4.49
C SER A 228 14.77 10.92 -3.11
N VAL A 229 15.13 9.79 -2.50
CA VAL A 229 14.64 9.36 -1.19
C VAL A 229 15.72 9.40 -0.09
N LEU A 230 16.97 9.74 -0.41
CA LEU A 230 18.06 9.82 0.57
C LEU A 230 17.79 10.82 1.69
N TYR A 231 17.16 11.97 1.37
CA TYR A 231 16.84 12.99 2.38
C TYR A 231 15.84 12.49 3.43
N PRO A 232 14.63 12.01 3.07
CA PRO A 232 13.72 11.40 4.05
C PRO A 232 14.36 10.28 4.87
N LEU A 233 15.16 9.42 4.24
CA LEU A 233 15.86 8.34 4.93
C LEU A 233 16.84 8.88 5.98
N ARG A 234 17.70 9.84 5.62
CA ARG A 234 18.65 10.46 6.55
C ARG A 234 17.96 11.11 7.76
N GLU A 235 16.83 11.77 7.54
CA GLU A 235 16.03 12.35 8.61
C GLU A 235 15.39 11.27 9.51
N LEU A 236 14.92 10.16 8.94
CA LEU A 236 14.43 9.02 9.72
C LEU A 236 15.55 8.33 10.53
N GLN A 237 16.75 8.22 9.98
CA GLN A 237 17.92 7.65 10.70
C GLN A 237 18.32 8.55 11.87
N SER A 238 18.52 9.85 11.61
CA SER A 238 19.04 10.80 12.60
C SER A 238 17.99 11.31 13.60
N LYS A 239 16.82 11.74 13.11
CA LYS A 239 15.77 12.37 13.93
C LYS A 239 14.63 11.44 14.30
N ARG A 240 14.56 10.24 13.69
CA ARG A 240 13.50 9.25 13.92
C ARG A 240 12.10 9.78 13.62
N LYS A 241 12.01 10.84 12.81
CA LYS A 241 10.75 11.39 12.33
C LYS A 241 10.98 12.22 11.07
N ILE A 242 9.98 12.24 10.21
CA ILE A 242 9.87 13.16 9.08
C ILE A 242 8.49 13.79 9.08
N SER A 243 8.42 15.02 8.59
CA SER A 243 7.17 15.76 8.50
C SER A 243 7.12 16.54 7.20
N LYS A 244 5.96 16.57 6.56
CA LYS A 244 5.72 17.40 5.38
C LYS A 244 4.35 18.04 5.46
N THR A 245 4.35 19.36 5.30
CA THR A 245 3.12 20.12 5.19
C THR A 245 2.70 20.17 3.72
N VAL A 246 1.50 19.68 3.44
CA VAL A 246 0.89 19.67 2.11
C VAL A 246 -0.46 20.35 2.15
N THR A 247 -0.84 20.98 1.05
CA THR A 247 -2.17 21.55 0.89
C THR A 247 -3.05 20.52 0.21
N LEU A 248 -4.04 20.01 0.93
CA LEU A 248 -5.03 19.08 0.42
C LEU A 248 -6.34 19.82 0.18
N LYS A 249 -6.98 19.53 -0.94
CA LYS A 249 -8.32 20.03 -1.22
C LYS A 249 -9.32 19.17 -0.45
N ASP A 250 -10.14 19.79 0.39
CA ASP A 250 -11.22 19.10 1.09
C ASP A 250 -12.37 18.76 0.11
N ASN A 251 -13.31 17.92 0.56
CA ASN A 251 -14.47 17.54 -0.24
C ASN A 251 -15.41 18.72 -0.57
N LYS A 252 -15.19 19.91 0.04
CA LYS A 252 -15.94 21.15 -0.21
C LYS A 252 -15.19 22.11 -1.14
N GLY A 253 -14.03 21.69 -1.64
CA GLY A 253 -13.20 22.45 -2.55
C GLY A 253 -12.27 23.48 -1.91
N ASN A 254 -12.24 23.58 -0.58
CA ASN A 254 -11.34 24.48 0.13
C ASN A 254 -9.94 23.85 0.26
N LEU A 255 -8.92 24.70 0.21
CA LEU A 255 -7.55 24.29 0.46
C LEU A 255 -7.31 24.20 1.97
N LYS A 256 -7.05 22.99 2.45
CA LYS A 256 -6.67 22.72 3.84
C LYS A 256 -5.21 22.33 3.91
N THR A 257 -4.45 23.06 4.70
CA THR A 257 -3.06 22.72 5.03
C THR A 257 -3.04 21.58 6.04
N VAL A 258 -2.42 20.45 5.69
CA VAL A 258 -2.28 19.26 6.54
C VAL A 258 -0.80 18.94 6.69
N THR A 259 -0.36 18.69 7.92
CA THR A 259 0.99 18.21 8.19
C THR A 259 0.97 16.70 8.33
N LEU A 260 1.59 16.03 7.37
CA LEU A 260 1.85 14.60 7.40
C LEU A 260 3.08 14.35 8.28
N ASN A 261 2.98 13.41 9.22
CA ASN A 261 4.05 13.06 10.13
C ASN A 261 4.25 11.55 10.10
N VAL A 262 5.50 11.12 10.02
CA VAL A 262 5.89 9.71 10.06
C VAL A 262 7.03 9.55 11.07
N GLU A 263 6.92 8.55 11.92
CA GLU A 263 7.80 8.28 13.04
C GLU A 263 8.54 6.96 12.83
N GLY A 264 9.83 6.98 13.20
CA GLY A 264 10.64 5.80 13.44
C GLY A 264 10.59 5.40 14.93
N PRO A 265 11.61 4.69 15.43
CA PRO A 265 12.90 4.44 14.78
C PRO A 265 12.81 3.36 13.69
N VAL A 266 13.67 3.45 12.67
CA VAL A 266 13.77 2.47 11.57
C VAL A 266 15.17 1.87 11.55
N CYS A 267 15.32 0.66 11.02
CA CYS A 267 16.62 0.15 10.55
C CYS A 267 16.65 0.28 9.03
N VAL A 268 17.75 0.77 8.46
CA VAL A 268 17.89 0.92 7.00
C VAL A 268 19.04 0.04 6.56
N SER A 269 18.81 -0.76 5.52
CA SER A 269 19.83 -1.54 4.84
C SER A 269 19.83 -1.15 3.37
N GLY A 270 20.98 -0.75 2.83
CA GLY A 270 21.13 -0.42 1.42
C GLY A 270 22.31 -1.13 0.79
N CYS A 271 22.18 -1.52 -0.47
CA CYS A 271 23.31 -1.90 -1.31
C CYS A 271 23.68 -0.75 -2.25
N THR A 272 24.98 -0.54 -2.46
CA THR A 272 25.50 0.41 -3.46
C THR A 272 26.75 -0.19 -4.11
N THR A 273 27.04 0.26 -5.33
CA THR A 273 28.18 -0.20 -6.12
C THR A 273 29.29 0.86 -6.18
N PRO A 274 30.19 0.94 -5.18
CA PRO A 274 31.41 1.73 -5.32
C PRO A 274 32.38 1.08 -6.31
N SER A 275 33.25 1.89 -6.90
CA SER A 275 34.30 1.49 -7.84
C SER A 275 35.45 0.67 -7.23
N TRP A 276 35.38 0.27 -5.96
CA TRP A 276 36.42 -0.50 -5.27
C TRP A 276 35.85 -1.42 -4.15
N ARG A 277 36.66 -2.42 -3.73
CA ARG A 277 36.36 -3.63 -2.91
C ARG A 277 35.14 -3.60 -1.96
N THR A 278 34.47 -4.75 -1.86
CA THR A 278 33.32 -5.01 -0.97
C THR A 278 33.63 -4.73 0.51
N ARG A 279 32.79 -3.92 1.17
CA ARG A 279 32.89 -3.55 2.59
C ARG A 279 31.49 -3.45 3.20
N ILE A 280 31.33 -3.82 4.46
CA ILE A 280 30.12 -3.51 5.23
C ILE A 280 30.41 -2.31 6.10
N ALA A 281 29.62 -1.25 5.97
CA ALA A 281 29.64 -0.10 6.87
C ALA A 281 28.41 -0.15 7.79
N CYS A 282 28.65 0.06 9.09
CA CYS A 282 27.60 0.17 10.08
C CYS A 282 27.62 1.59 10.64
N GLU A 283 26.52 2.31 10.50
CA GLU A 283 26.37 3.68 11.00
C GLU A 283 25.36 3.71 12.15
N ARG A 284 25.51 4.70 13.05
CA ARG A 284 24.66 4.95 14.22
C ARG A 284 23.72 6.11 13.97
#